data_AF-A0A2W6ZS53-F1
#
_entry.id   AF-A0A2W6ZS53-F1
#
_cell.length_a   1.000
_cell.length_b   1.000
_cell.length_c   1.000
_cell.angle_alpha   90.00
_cell.angle_beta   90.00
_cell.angle_gamma   90.00
#
_symmetry.space_group_name_H-M   'P 1'
#
loop_
_entity.id
_entity.type
_entity.pdbx_description
1 polymer ?
#
loop_
_entity_poly.entity_id
_entity_poly.type
_entity_poly.pdbx_seq_one_letter_code
_entity_poly.pdbx_strand_id
1 'polypeptide(L)'
;MSNLGAAGDDGRLVALRKEFEHEARFSQVFVVLTVGATLIATLGLLANSPGVVIGAMVVAPWILPLQSMAFEILRGRLPMFLRALRTLMLGVAICLLLAMAVGHLVAFPSFGSEVMNRTSPNLLDLGVALVAGAVAMYAKLRKDAISALAGLAIAVALVPPICVVGLLLASAFWAQAYGALLLFATNLLGIMVGAMATLGTLERVYRGRLLHSRLGLTSLVLTALLVVPLGGSFFRLLDRSRRETKAQQLEAVIEQRLRSSTITLGGDPAIDLVGISIDWQKNPPLIRARVRVTDPAVPSSNQVAAVQDFINTNQAPLRFRLVVQRTAVDLIGPETAPNPPELEVLPAQEARPLPQGEAQETGASEPDT
;
A
#
# COMPACT_ATOMS: atom_id res chain seq x y z
N MET A 1 -21.85 -7.61 -51.42
CA MET A 1 -20.61 -7.88 -50.65
C MET A 1 -20.77 -7.70 -49.12
N SER A 2 -21.99 -7.54 -48.57
CA SER A 2 -22.20 -7.38 -47.12
C SER A 2 -22.41 -8.69 -46.32
N ASN A 3 -22.69 -9.81 -46.99
CA ASN A 3 -23.02 -11.08 -46.32
C ASN A 3 -21.81 -11.96 -45.94
N LEU A 4 -20.64 -11.76 -46.56
CA LEU A 4 -19.43 -12.53 -46.22
C LEU A 4 -18.74 -12.05 -44.92
N GLY A 5 -18.93 -10.77 -44.54
CA GLY A 5 -18.40 -10.22 -43.28
C GLY A 5 -19.19 -10.64 -42.04
N ALA A 6 -20.51 -10.81 -42.17
CA ALA A 6 -21.39 -11.19 -41.05
C ALA A 6 -21.16 -12.65 -40.59
N ALA A 7 -20.96 -13.58 -41.53
CA ALA A 7 -20.69 -14.98 -41.20
C ALA A 7 -19.32 -15.20 -40.50
N GLY A 8 -18.32 -14.37 -40.82
CA GLY A 8 -17.00 -14.39 -40.19
C GLY A 8 -17.01 -13.84 -38.76
N ASP A 9 -17.79 -12.78 -38.51
CA ASP A 9 -17.93 -12.17 -37.17
C ASP A 9 -18.69 -13.11 -36.20
N ASP A 10 -19.71 -13.82 -36.67
CA ASP A 10 -20.46 -14.79 -35.86
C ASP A 10 -19.59 -15.98 -35.41
N GLY A 11 -18.76 -16.53 -36.32
CA GLY A 11 -17.83 -17.61 -35.99
C GLY A 11 -16.78 -17.22 -34.94
N ARG A 12 -16.23 -16.00 -35.07
CA ARG A 12 -15.27 -15.44 -34.12
C ARG A 12 -15.87 -15.25 -32.73
N LEU A 13 -17.08 -14.71 -32.63
CA LEU A 13 -17.77 -14.49 -31.36
C LEU A 13 -18.15 -15.80 -30.66
N VAL A 14 -18.49 -16.84 -31.42
CA VAL A 14 -18.72 -18.20 -30.88
C VAL A 14 -17.42 -18.80 -30.32
N ALA A 15 -16.29 -18.63 -31.01
CA ALA A 15 -14.99 -19.07 -30.52
C ALA A 15 -14.59 -18.35 -29.23
N LEU A 16 -14.68 -17.01 -29.22
CA LEU A 16 -14.36 -16.18 -28.05
C LEU A 16 -15.23 -16.55 -26.84
N ARG A 17 -16.51 -16.85 -27.05
CA ARG A 17 -17.42 -17.34 -26.01
C ARG A 17 -16.95 -18.66 -25.41
N LYS A 18 -16.60 -19.63 -26.26
CA LYS A 18 -16.14 -20.95 -25.79
C LYS A 18 -14.86 -20.83 -24.97
N GLU A 19 -13.96 -19.92 -25.34
CA GLU A 19 -12.74 -19.64 -24.57
C GLU A 19 -13.08 -19.10 -23.18
N PHE A 20 -13.90 -18.05 -23.06
CA PHE A 20 -14.28 -17.50 -21.74
C PHE A 20 -15.07 -18.49 -20.89
N GLU A 21 -15.90 -19.34 -21.49
CA GLU A 21 -16.62 -20.41 -20.78
C GLU A 21 -15.67 -21.51 -20.28
N HIS A 22 -14.54 -21.74 -20.95
CA HIS A 22 -13.49 -22.66 -20.49
C HIS A 22 -12.69 -22.03 -19.35
N GLU A 23 -12.31 -20.76 -19.47
CA GLU A 23 -11.57 -19.98 -18.47
C GLU A 23 -12.35 -19.77 -17.16
N ALA A 24 -13.68 -19.79 -17.21
CA ALA A 24 -14.54 -19.76 -16.02
C ALA A 24 -14.47 -21.04 -15.18
N ARG A 25 -13.93 -22.14 -15.70
CA ARG A 25 -14.01 -23.46 -15.05
C ARG A 25 -12.93 -23.62 -13.98
N PHE A 26 -13.36 -24.09 -12.83
CA PHE A 26 -12.46 -24.65 -11.83
C PHE A 26 -11.87 -25.95 -12.37
N SER A 27 -10.57 -25.94 -12.68
CA SER A 27 -9.84 -27.04 -13.29
C SER A 27 -8.66 -27.46 -12.41
N GLN A 28 -8.14 -28.67 -12.64
CA GLN A 28 -6.93 -29.13 -11.97
C GLN A 28 -5.74 -28.21 -12.24
N VAL A 29 -5.59 -27.73 -13.47
CA VAL A 29 -4.54 -26.79 -13.86
C VAL A 29 -4.66 -25.49 -13.05
N PHE A 30 -5.87 -24.96 -12.89
CA PHE A 30 -6.11 -23.76 -12.09
C PHE A 30 -5.67 -23.96 -10.63
N VAL A 31 -6.00 -25.12 -10.03
CA VAL A 31 -5.65 -25.44 -8.64
C VAL A 31 -4.14 -25.58 -8.49
N VAL A 32 -3.48 -26.36 -9.33
CA VAL A 32 -2.03 -26.60 -9.24
C VAL A 32 -1.25 -25.31 -9.40
N LEU A 33 -1.59 -24.48 -10.40
CA LEU A 33 -0.94 -23.19 -10.60
C LEU A 33 -1.23 -22.20 -9.47
N THR A 34 -2.45 -22.21 -8.90
CA THR A 34 -2.78 -21.37 -7.75
C THR A 34 -1.96 -21.78 -6.53
N VAL A 35 -1.90 -23.09 -6.19
CA VAL A 35 -1.10 -23.59 -5.07
C VAL A 35 0.38 -23.25 -5.25
N GLY A 36 0.93 -23.49 -6.45
CA GLY A 36 2.33 -23.15 -6.76
C GLY A 36 2.60 -21.65 -6.64
N ALA A 37 1.77 -20.81 -7.25
CA ALA A 37 1.89 -19.36 -7.15
C ALA A 37 1.77 -18.87 -5.70
N THR A 38 0.86 -19.43 -4.90
CA THR A 38 0.73 -19.09 -3.48
C THR A 38 1.99 -19.44 -2.69
N LEU A 39 2.56 -20.63 -2.87
CA LEU A 39 3.78 -21.03 -2.16
C LEU A 39 4.96 -20.14 -2.55
N ILE A 40 5.14 -19.89 -3.85
CA ILE A 40 6.22 -19.01 -4.35
C ILE A 40 6.02 -17.58 -3.82
N ALA A 41 4.79 -17.05 -3.86
CA ALA A 41 4.50 -15.71 -3.35
C ALA A 41 4.74 -15.61 -1.84
N THR A 42 4.22 -16.56 -1.07
CA THR A 42 4.37 -16.56 0.39
C THR A 42 5.84 -16.68 0.79
N LEU A 43 6.59 -17.61 0.19
CA LEU A 43 8.03 -17.75 0.45
C LEU A 43 8.81 -16.51 -0.02
N GLY A 44 8.46 -15.93 -1.17
CA GLY A 44 9.06 -14.68 -1.65
C GLY A 44 8.80 -13.49 -0.73
N LEU A 45 7.59 -13.39 -0.17
CA LEU A 45 7.23 -12.36 0.81
C LEU A 45 8.00 -12.55 2.12
N LEU A 46 8.13 -13.79 2.60
CA LEU A 46 8.90 -14.10 3.81
C LEU A 46 10.40 -13.88 3.60
N ALA A 47 10.93 -14.17 2.40
CA ALA A 47 12.30 -13.89 2.01
C ALA A 47 12.55 -12.42 1.65
N ASN A 48 11.52 -11.56 1.72
CA ASN A 48 11.56 -10.15 1.32
C ASN A 48 12.16 -9.94 -0.10
N SER A 49 11.82 -10.83 -1.04
CA SER A 49 12.38 -10.85 -2.41
C SER A 49 11.34 -10.41 -3.44
N PRO A 50 11.39 -9.15 -3.92
CA PRO A 50 10.42 -8.63 -4.88
C PRO A 50 10.42 -9.43 -6.19
N GLY A 51 11.59 -9.91 -6.64
CA GLY A 51 11.71 -10.70 -7.87
C GLY A 51 10.94 -12.03 -7.81
N VAL A 52 11.02 -12.75 -6.67
CA VAL A 52 10.27 -14.00 -6.47
C VAL A 52 8.77 -13.72 -6.39
N VAL A 53 8.38 -12.63 -5.72
CA VAL A 53 6.99 -12.20 -5.61
C VAL A 53 6.40 -11.87 -6.98
N ILE A 54 7.16 -11.20 -7.86
CA ILE A 54 6.77 -10.94 -9.25
C ILE A 54 6.65 -12.26 -10.02
N GLY A 55 7.62 -13.18 -9.88
CA GLY A 55 7.58 -14.49 -10.51
C GLY A 55 6.32 -15.28 -10.17
N ALA A 56 5.87 -15.22 -8.92
CA ALA A 56 4.62 -15.86 -8.50
C ALA A 56 3.38 -15.29 -9.22
N MET A 57 3.35 -13.98 -9.50
CA MET A 57 2.23 -13.35 -10.22
C MET A 57 2.11 -13.87 -11.66
N VAL A 58 3.21 -14.25 -12.30
CA VAL A 58 3.22 -14.80 -13.67
C VAL A 58 2.61 -16.19 -13.73
N VAL A 59 2.80 -16.99 -12.68
CA VAL A 59 2.29 -18.37 -12.62
C VAL A 59 0.78 -18.41 -12.36
N ALA A 60 0.24 -17.42 -11.66
CA ALA A 60 -1.13 -17.42 -11.18
C ALA A 60 -2.18 -17.31 -12.31
N PRO A 61 -3.14 -18.24 -12.41
CA PRO A 61 -4.12 -18.28 -13.51
C PRO A 61 -5.35 -17.37 -13.29
N TRP A 62 -5.24 -16.37 -12.40
CA TRP A 62 -6.41 -15.64 -11.88
C TRP A 62 -7.02 -14.65 -12.85
N ILE A 63 -6.23 -14.20 -13.82
CA ILE A 63 -6.72 -13.31 -14.88
C ILE A 63 -7.78 -13.99 -15.75
N LEU A 64 -7.73 -15.32 -15.89
CA LEU A 64 -8.65 -16.10 -16.72
C LEU A 64 -10.11 -16.01 -16.24
N PRO A 65 -10.46 -16.41 -14.99
CA PRO A 65 -11.83 -16.26 -14.50
C PRO A 65 -12.24 -14.78 -14.42
N LEU A 66 -11.30 -13.85 -14.21
CA LEU A 66 -11.59 -12.41 -14.17
C LEU A 66 -12.03 -11.84 -15.52
N GLN A 67 -11.32 -12.18 -16.60
CA GLN A 67 -11.70 -11.77 -17.94
C GLN A 67 -13.04 -12.39 -18.35
N SER A 68 -13.26 -13.66 -17.97
CA SER A 68 -14.56 -14.32 -18.16
C SER A 68 -15.68 -13.61 -17.41
N MET A 69 -15.46 -13.19 -16.15
CA MET A 69 -16.43 -12.37 -15.40
C MET A 69 -16.76 -11.07 -16.14
N ALA A 70 -15.76 -10.32 -16.58
CA ALA A 70 -15.95 -9.08 -17.33
C ALA A 70 -16.77 -9.30 -18.61
N PHE A 71 -16.51 -10.39 -19.33
CA PHE A 71 -17.25 -10.78 -20.53
C PHE A 71 -18.70 -11.16 -20.24
N GLU A 72 -18.95 -11.97 -19.21
CA GLU A 72 -20.30 -12.43 -18.87
C GLU A 72 -21.18 -11.34 -18.26
N ILE A 73 -20.58 -10.37 -17.57
CA ILE A 73 -21.27 -9.13 -17.15
C ILE A 73 -21.80 -8.42 -18.40
N LEU A 74 -20.94 -8.19 -19.40
CA LEU A 74 -21.31 -7.49 -20.63
C LEU A 74 -22.34 -8.24 -21.49
N ARG A 75 -22.35 -9.57 -21.38
CA ARG A 75 -23.37 -10.44 -21.99
C ARG A 75 -24.68 -10.51 -21.21
N GLY A 76 -24.71 -10.08 -19.95
CA GLY A 76 -25.86 -10.18 -19.06
C GLY A 76 -26.20 -11.62 -18.64
N ARG A 77 -25.20 -12.51 -18.54
CA ARG A 77 -25.39 -13.95 -18.28
C ARG A 77 -24.96 -14.31 -16.86
N LEU A 78 -25.84 -14.02 -15.90
CA LEU A 78 -25.57 -14.21 -14.47
C LEU A 78 -25.07 -15.62 -14.07
N PRO A 79 -25.60 -16.75 -14.60
CA PRO A 79 -25.13 -18.07 -14.21
C PRO A 79 -23.66 -18.33 -14.55
N MET A 80 -23.17 -17.81 -15.68
CA MET A 80 -21.78 -17.95 -16.09
C MET A 80 -20.86 -17.01 -15.31
N PHE A 81 -21.33 -15.78 -15.05
CA PHE A 81 -20.65 -14.86 -14.12
C PHE A 81 -20.44 -15.50 -12.74
N LEU A 82 -21.48 -16.08 -12.14
CA LEU A 82 -21.39 -16.75 -10.84
C LEU A 82 -20.44 -17.95 -10.87
N ARG A 83 -20.36 -18.68 -12.00
CA ARG A 83 -19.42 -19.78 -12.17
C ARG A 83 -17.97 -19.28 -12.14
N ALA A 84 -17.66 -18.21 -12.86
CA ALA A 84 -16.33 -17.62 -12.89
C ALA A 84 -15.97 -16.99 -11.53
N LEU A 85 -16.92 -16.28 -10.90
CA LEU A 85 -16.75 -15.73 -9.54
C LEU A 85 -16.47 -16.83 -8.52
N ARG A 86 -17.19 -17.96 -8.58
CA ARG A 86 -16.94 -19.11 -7.70
C ARG A 86 -15.53 -19.67 -7.89
N THR A 87 -15.08 -19.83 -9.14
CA THR A 87 -13.72 -20.29 -9.45
C THR A 87 -12.66 -19.36 -8.85
N LEU A 88 -12.85 -18.05 -9.00
CA LEU A 88 -11.97 -17.05 -8.40
C LEU A 88 -11.97 -17.12 -6.86
N MET A 89 -13.15 -17.18 -6.23
CA MET A 89 -13.27 -17.25 -4.77
C MET A 89 -12.68 -18.53 -4.18
N LEU A 90 -12.76 -19.67 -4.89
CA LEU A 90 -12.07 -20.89 -4.50
C LEU A 90 -10.55 -20.70 -4.56
N GLY A 91 -10.04 -20.03 -5.60
CA GLY A 91 -8.62 -19.65 -5.69
C GLY A 91 -8.19 -18.75 -4.51
N VAL A 92 -9.02 -17.75 -4.17
CA VAL A 92 -8.83 -16.88 -2.99
C VAL A 92 -8.75 -17.69 -1.70
N ALA A 93 -9.70 -18.59 -1.48
CA ALA A 93 -9.72 -19.43 -0.30
C ALA A 93 -8.47 -20.33 -0.20
N ILE A 94 -8.07 -20.99 -1.30
CA ILE A 94 -6.85 -21.82 -1.34
C ILE A 94 -5.64 -20.96 -1.00
N CYS A 95 -5.49 -19.80 -1.63
CA CYS A 95 -4.35 -18.93 -1.44
C CYS A 95 -4.25 -18.40 -0.01
N LEU A 96 -5.38 -17.93 0.52
CA LEU A 96 -5.48 -17.40 1.88
C LEU A 96 -5.15 -18.46 2.93
N LEU A 97 -5.77 -19.64 2.83
CA LEU A 97 -5.59 -20.72 3.80
C LEU A 97 -4.17 -21.27 3.77
N LEU A 98 -3.58 -21.41 2.58
CA LEU A 98 -2.23 -21.92 2.44
C LEU A 98 -1.19 -20.90 2.94
N ALA A 99 -1.34 -19.62 2.63
CA ALA A 99 -0.48 -18.57 3.16
C ALA A 99 -0.59 -18.46 4.69
N MET A 100 -1.80 -18.60 5.23
CA MET A 100 -2.05 -18.62 6.67
C MET A 100 -1.41 -19.85 7.34
N ALA A 101 -1.52 -21.04 6.73
CA ALA A 101 -0.89 -22.26 7.22
C ALA A 101 0.65 -22.13 7.26
N VAL A 102 1.25 -21.58 6.21
CA VAL A 102 2.69 -21.28 6.18
C VAL A 102 3.06 -20.25 7.24
N GLY A 103 2.26 -19.18 7.39
CA GLY A 103 2.47 -18.16 8.43
C GLY A 103 2.48 -18.74 9.84
N HIS A 104 1.55 -19.64 10.14
CA HIS A 104 1.50 -20.33 11.44
C HIS A 104 2.69 -21.27 11.67
N LEU A 105 3.14 -21.97 10.62
CA LEU A 105 4.27 -22.89 10.74
C LEU A 105 5.58 -22.15 11.01
N VAL A 106 5.77 -20.99 10.41
CA VAL A 106 7.04 -20.24 10.49
C VAL A 106 7.09 -19.31 11.72
N ALA A 107 5.93 -18.80 12.18
CA ALA A 107 5.80 -17.98 13.40
C ALA A 107 6.78 -16.78 13.47
N PHE A 108 6.83 -15.95 12.43
CA PHE A 108 7.71 -14.78 12.37
C PHE A 108 7.28 -13.67 13.36
N PRO A 109 8.20 -13.07 14.13
CA PRO A 109 7.89 -11.97 15.04
C PRO A 109 7.64 -10.64 14.33
N SER A 110 8.17 -10.46 13.11
CA SER A 110 8.01 -9.25 12.30
C SER A 110 8.10 -9.56 10.81
N PHE A 111 7.48 -8.70 10.00
CA PHE A 111 7.48 -8.84 8.55
C PHE A 111 8.33 -7.77 7.87
N GLY A 112 8.95 -8.13 6.74
CA GLY A 112 9.76 -7.23 5.92
C GLY A 112 8.97 -6.19 5.13
N SER A 113 9.69 -5.37 4.38
CA SER A 113 9.14 -4.28 3.56
C SER A 113 8.15 -4.77 2.50
N GLU A 114 8.38 -5.93 1.89
CA GLU A 114 7.48 -6.48 0.86
C GLU A 114 6.07 -6.77 1.40
N VAL A 115 5.96 -7.23 2.64
CA VAL A 115 4.66 -7.43 3.28
C VAL A 115 4.05 -6.09 3.67
N MET A 116 4.84 -5.23 4.32
CA MET A 116 4.33 -3.97 4.89
C MET A 116 3.86 -2.98 3.83
N ASN A 117 4.59 -2.87 2.72
CA ASN A 117 4.23 -2.01 1.58
C ASN A 117 2.88 -2.39 0.94
N ARG A 118 2.41 -3.63 1.15
CA ARG A 118 1.13 -4.12 0.63
C ARG A 118 -0.04 -3.91 1.59
N THR A 119 0.17 -3.28 2.74
CA THR A 119 -0.88 -2.97 3.73
C THR A 119 -1.45 -1.55 3.56
N SER A 120 -0.81 -0.70 2.75
CA SER A 120 -1.17 0.70 2.56
C SER A 120 -1.54 0.97 1.10
N PRO A 121 -2.80 0.72 0.69
CA PRO A 121 -3.22 0.87 -0.70
C PRO A 121 -3.13 2.32 -1.20
N ASN A 122 -2.69 2.52 -2.44
CA ASN A 122 -2.54 3.83 -3.08
C ASN A 122 -3.41 3.98 -4.35
N LEU A 123 -3.72 5.22 -4.75
CA LEU A 123 -4.42 5.53 -6.00
C LEU A 123 -3.64 5.06 -7.22
N LEU A 124 -2.30 5.07 -7.14
CA LEU A 124 -1.45 4.55 -8.21
C LEU A 124 -1.68 3.06 -8.44
N ASP A 125 -1.89 2.26 -7.38
CA ASP A 125 -2.19 0.84 -7.50
C ASP A 125 -3.51 0.61 -8.27
N LEU A 126 -4.53 1.43 -7.98
CA LEU A 126 -5.80 1.39 -8.71
C LEU A 126 -5.63 1.76 -10.19
N GLY A 127 -4.86 2.81 -10.49
CA GLY A 127 -4.54 3.22 -11.86
C GLY A 127 -3.84 2.10 -12.64
N VAL A 128 -2.83 1.47 -12.02
CA VAL A 128 -2.12 0.33 -12.59
C VAL A 128 -3.08 -0.85 -12.82
N ALA A 129 -3.93 -1.18 -11.85
CA ALA A 129 -4.91 -2.25 -11.98
C ALA A 129 -5.90 -2.02 -13.14
N LEU A 130 -6.39 -0.79 -13.31
CA LEU A 130 -7.26 -0.39 -14.43
C LEU A 130 -6.57 -0.61 -15.78
N VAL A 131 -5.34 -0.12 -15.93
CA VAL A 131 -4.57 -0.27 -17.16
C VAL A 131 -4.23 -1.74 -17.41
N ALA A 132 -3.83 -2.49 -16.39
CA ALA A 132 -3.52 -3.91 -16.50
C ALA A 132 -4.73 -4.72 -16.99
N GLY A 133 -5.92 -4.48 -16.42
CA GLY A 133 -7.15 -5.13 -16.88
C GLY A 133 -7.50 -4.76 -18.31
N ALA A 134 -7.33 -3.48 -18.68
CA ALA A 134 -7.59 -3.01 -20.03
C ALA A 134 -6.65 -3.65 -21.06
N VAL A 135 -5.35 -3.69 -20.77
CA VAL A 135 -4.32 -4.28 -21.63
C VAL A 135 -4.48 -5.80 -21.73
N ALA A 136 -4.78 -6.48 -20.62
CA ALA A 136 -5.02 -7.93 -20.61
C ALA A 136 -6.21 -8.31 -21.51
N MET A 137 -7.32 -7.56 -21.42
CA MET A 137 -8.48 -7.78 -22.29
C MET A 137 -8.18 -7.41 -23.74
N TYR A 138 -7.41 -6.35 -23.98
CA TYR A 138 -7.01 -5.96 -25.35
C TYR A 138 -6.20 -7.07 -26.02
N ALA A 139 -5.23 -7.63 -25.30
CA ALA A 139 -4.41 -8.74 -25.74
C ALA A 139 -5.26 -9.98 -26.07
N LYS A 140 -6.28 -10.26 -25.24
CA LYS A 140 -7.22 -11.35 -25.48
C LYS A 140 -8.03 -11.16 -26.77
N LEU A 141 -8.41 -9.93 -27.10
CA LEU A 141 -9.19 -9.58 -28.30
C LEU A 141 -8.34 -9.43 -29.58
N ARG A 142 -7.02 -9.39 -29.47
CA ARG A 142 -6.08 -9.18 -30.59
C ARG A 142 -4.98 -10.24 -30.54
N LYS A 143 -5.08 -11.25 -31.41
CA LYS A 143 -4.12 -12.37 -31.48
C LYS A 143 -2.66 -11.90 -31.66
N ASP A 144 -2.45 -10.80 -32.38
CA ASP A 144 -1.12 -10.25 -32.66
C ASP A 144 -0.47 -9.59 -31.42
N ALA A 145 -1.26 -9.22 -30.42
CA ALA A 145 -0.77 -8.61 -29.18
C ALA A 145 -0.35 -9.66 -28.13
N ILE A 146 -0.68 -10.94 -28.34
CA ILE A 146 -0.41 -12.03 -27.38
C ILE A 146 1.10 -12.31 -27.27
N SER A 147 1.86 -12.20 -28.36
CA SER A 147 3.33 -12.40 -28.35
C SER A 147 4.07 -11.27 -27.64
N ALA A 148 3.56 -10.03 -27.70
CA ALA A 148 4.11 -8.89 -26.97
C ALA A 148 3.79 -8.92 -25.47
N LEU A 149 2.63 -9.47 -25.09
CA LEU A 149 2.22 -9.62 -23.69
C LEU A 149 2.82 -10.84 -22.98
N ALA A 150 3.29 -11.86 -23.72
CA ALA A 150 4.03 -12.97 -23.12
C ALA A 150 5.33 -12.50 -22.43
N GLY A 151 5.94 -11.40 -22.91
CA GLY A 151 7.07 -10.73 -22.27
C GLY A 151 6.67 -9.73 -21.18
N LEU A 152 5.47 -9.13 -21.29
CA LEU A 152 4.84 -8.34 -20.23
C LEU A 152 4.06 -9.27 -19.32
N ALA A 153 4.79 -10.07 -18.54
CA ALA A 153 4.33 -10.65 -17.28
C ALA A 153 3.19 -9.80 -16.70
N ILE A 154 1.92 -10.21 -16.92
CA ILE A 154 0.79 -9.45 -16.40
C ILE A 154 0.78 -9.77 -14.91
N ALA A 155 1.61 -9.01 -14.20
CA ALA A 155 1.84 -9.02 -12.77
C ALA A 155 0.56 -8.50 -12.11
N VAL A 156 -0.48 -9.31 -12.21
CA VAL A 156 -1.73 -9.03 -11.56
C VAL A 156 -1.46 -9.15 -10.07
N ALA A 157 -1.43 -8.00 -9.41
CA ALA A 157 -1.18 -7.85 -7.99
C ALA A 157 -2.36 -8.35 -7.14
N LEU A 158 -2.82 -9.58 -7.39
CA LEU A 158 -3.89 -10.25 -6.64
C LEU A 158 -3.33 -11.32 -5.71
N VAL A 159 -2.44 -12.19 -6.20
CA VAL A 159 -1.90 -13.29 -5.38
C VAL A 159 -1.07 -12.76 -4.21
N PRO A 160 -0.11 -11.84 -4.38
CA PRO A 160 0.69 -11.41 -3.23
C PRO A 160 -0.12 -10.65 -2.16
N PRO A 161 -1.04 -9.72 -2.48
CA PRO A 161 -1.88 -9.12 -1.45
C PRO A 161 -2.71 -10.14 -0.66
N ILE A 162 -3.31 -11.15 -1.30
CA ILE A 162 -4.06 -12.16 -0.55
C ILE A 162 -3.14 -13.07 0.30
N CYS A 163 -1.91 -13.37 -0.17
CA CYS A 163 -0.90 -14.05 0.64
C CYS A 163 -0.53 -13.21 1.88
N VAL A 164 -0.36 -11.90 1.71
CA VAL A 164 -0.11 -10.96 2.82
C VAL A 164 -1.26 -10.96 3.81
N VAL A 165 -2.52 -10.98 3.36
CA VAL A 165 -3.68 -11.14 4.25
C VAL A 165 -3.54 -12.43 5.07
N GLY A 166 -3.23 -13.57 4.43
CA GLY A 166 -3.07 -14.85 5.12
C GLY A 166 -1.96 -14.84 6.17
N LEU A 167 -0.78 -14.29 5.83
CA LEU A 167 0.36 -14.16 6.74
C LEU A 167 0.06 -13.27 7.95
N LEU A 168 -0.57 -12.12 7.71
CA LEU A 168 -0.91 -11.16 8.77
C LEU A 168 -2.02 -11.68 9.69
N LEU A 169 -3.00 -12.39 9.14
CA LEU A 169 -4.02 -13.07 9.94
C LEU A 169 -3.42 -14.17 10.82
N ALA A 170 -2.47 -14.95 10.30
CA ALA A 170 -1.75 -15.96 11.09
C ALA A 170 -1.00 -15.36 12.30
N SER A 171 -0.58 -14.10 12.19
CA SER A 171 0.15 -13.36 13.23
C SER A 171 -0.73 -12.37 14.01
N ALA A 172 -2.05 -12.43 13.86
CA ALA A 172 -3.01 -11.55 14.52
C ALA A 172 -2.86 -10.03 14.25
N PHE A 173 -2.25 -9.64 13.13
CA PHE A 173 -2.13 -8.24 12.67
C PHE A 173 -3.38 -7.82 11.88
N TRP A 174 -4.53 -7.72 12.56
CA TRP A 174 -5.85 -7.50 11.93
C TRP A 174 -5.95 -6.21 11.11
N ALA A 175 -5.39 -5.10 11.61
CA ALA A 175 -5.45 -3.80 10.94
C ALA A 175 -4.66 -3.81 9.61
N GLN A 176 -3.46 -4.38 9.64
CA GLN A 176 -2.59 -4.53 8.48
C GLN A 176 -3.19 -5.51 7.47
N ALA A 177 -3.75 -6.64 7.95
CA ALA A 177 -4.43 -7.62 7.12
C ALA A 177 -5.61 -6.99 6.36
N TYR A 178 -6.36 -6.12 7.03
CA TYR A 178 -7.44 -5.37 6.41
C TYR A 178 -6.94 -4.43 5.29
N GLY A 179 -5.84 -3.73 5.52
CA GLY A 179 -5.19 -2.90 4.49
C GLY A 179 -4.79 -3.69 3.24
N ALA A 180 -4.20 -4.87 3.42
CA ALA A 180 -3.86 -5.77 2.32
C ALA A 180 -5.10 -6.35 1.60
N LEU A 181 -6.16 -6.63 2.33
CA LEU A 181 -7.44 -7.07 1.76
C LEU A 181 -8.07 -5.97 0.90
N LEU A 182 -7.94 -4.70 1.30
CA LEU A 182 -8.37 -3.57 0.49
C LEU A 182 -7.56 -3.46 -0.79
N LEU A 183 -6.23 -3.57 -0.72
CA LEU A 183 -5.37 -3.57 -1.91
C LEU A 183 -5.78 -4.69 -2.88
N PHE A 184 -6.05 -5.89 -2.36
CA PHE A 184 -6.58 -7.00 -3.15
C PHE A 184 -7.92 -6.62 -3.83
N ALA A 185 -8.88 -6.10 -3.06
CA ALA A 185 -10.20 -5.74 -3.56
C ALA A 185 -10.15 -4.63 -4.62
N THR A 186 -9.28 -3.62 -4.43
CA THR A 186 -9.14 -2.50 -5.36
C THR A 186 -8.49 -2.93 -6.65
N ASN A 187 -7.47 -3.80 -6.57
CA ASN A 187 -6.84 -4.35 -7.76
C ASN A 187 -7.82 -5.22 -8.54
N LEU A 188 -8.61 -6.02 -7.84
CA LEU A 188 -9.64 -6.86 -8.44
C LEU A 188 -10.67 -6.02 -9.21
N LEU A 189 -11.19 -4.97 -8.56
CA LEU A 189 -12.13 -4.04 -9.19
C LEU A 189 -11.51 -3.28 -10.36
N GLY A 190 -10.31 -2.73 -10.19
CA GLY A 190 -9.62 -1.98 -11.24
C GLY A 190 -9.44 -2.83 -12.49
N ILE A 191 -8.96 -4.06 -12.32
CA ILE A 191 -8.79 -5.00 -13.43
C ILE A 191 -10.12 -5.29 -14.13
N MET A 192 -11.19 -5.54 -13.35
CA MET A 192 -12.50 -5.82 -13.91
C MET A 192 -13.07 -4.63 -14.70
N VAL A 193 -12.98 -3.42 -14.15
CA VAL A 193 -13.43 -2.18 -14.82
C VAL A 193 -12.63 -1.91 -16.09
N GLY A 194 -11.30 -2.05 -16.04
CA GLY A 194 -10.43 -1.89 -17.19
C GLY A 194 -10.75 -2.89 -18.31
N ALA A 195 -10.90 -4.16 -17.95
CA ALA A 195 -11.28 -5.22 -18.88
C ALA A 195 -12.65 -4.96 -19.53
N MET A 196 -13.65 -4.55 -18.74
CA MET A 196 -14.98 -4.21 -19.24
C MET A 196 -14.96 -3.00 -20.18
N ALA A 197 -14.21 -1.95 -19.83
CA ALA A 197 -14.09 -0.75 -20.66
C ALA A 197 -13.47 -1.09 -22.03
N THR A 198 -12.39 -1.88 -22.04
CA THR A 198 -11.75 -2.35 -23.27
C THR A 198 -12.71 -3.21 -24.11
N LEU A 199 -13.37 -4.19 -23.48
CA LEU A 199 -14.30 -5.07 -24.19
C LEU A 199 -15.49 -4.31 -24.79
N GLY A 200 -16.05 -3.34 -24.04
CA GLY A 200 -17.17 -2.51 -24.49
C GLY A 200 -16.79 -1.50 -25.59
N THR A 201 -15.53 -1.09 -25.67
CA THR A 201 -15.05 -0.13 -26.68
C THR A 201 -14.63 -0.80 -27.97
N LEU A 202 -13.93 -1.93 -27.91
CA LEU A 202 -13.38 -2.60 -29.10
C LEU A 202 -14.41 -3.45 -29.86
N GLU A 203 -15.38 -4.04 -29.17
CA GLU A 203 -16.27 -5.03 -29.76
C GLU A 203 -17.61 -4.38 -30.16
N ARG A 204 -17.83 -4.19 -31.49
CA ARG A 204 -18.99 -3.46 -32.04
C ARG A 204 -20.34 -3.97 -31.53
N VAL A 205 -20.47 -5.30 -31.34
CA VAL A 205 -21.69 -5.95 -30.83
C VAL A 205 -22.01 -5.52 -29.39
N TYR A 206 -21.00 -5.26 -28.57
CA TYR A 206 -21.16 -4.81 -27.19
C TYR A 206 -21.17 -3.29 -27.05
N ARG A 207 -20.53 -2.56 -27.98
CA ARG A 207 -20.53 -1.08 -28.05
C ARG A 207 -21.94 -0.49 -28.13
N GLY A 208 -22.83 -1.09 -28.94
CA GLY A 208 -24.23 -0.66 -29.05
C GLY A 208 -25.12 -1.11 -27.88
N ARG A 209 -24.79 -2.23 -27.22
CA ARG A 209 -25.56 -2.76 -26.08
C ARG A 209 -25.37 -1.96 -24.81
N LEU A 210 -24.22 -1.34 -24.58
CA LEU A 210 -24.03 -0.40 -23.46
C LEU A 210 -24.97 0.81 -23.53
N LEU A 211 -25.36 1.23 -24.74
CA LEU A 211 -26.09 2.49 -24.95
C LEU A 211 -27.60 2.30 -25.23
N HIS A 212 -28.05 1.17 -25.77
CA HIS A 212 -29.41 1.07 -26.35
C HIS A 212 -30.24 -0.20 -26.01
N SER A 213 -29.82 -1.09 -25.08
CA SER A 213 -30.56 -2.35 -24.80
C SER A 213 -30.89 -2.57 -23.31
N ARG A 214 -32.03 -3.23 -23.03
CA ARG A 214 -32.41 -3.75 -21.70
C ARG A 214 -31.38 -4.74 -21.11
N LEU A 215 -30.57 -5.40 -21.95
CA LEU A 215 -29.42 -6.20 -21.51
C LEU A 215 -28.20 -5.35 -21.10
N GLY A 216 -28.07 -4.14 -21.64
CA GLY A 216 -27.10 -3.16 -21.18
C GLY A 216 -27.40 -2.71 -19.77
N LEU A 217 -28.69 -2.52 -19.45
CA LEU A 217 -29.14 -2.16 -18.10
C LEU A 217 -28.82 -3.26 -17.09
N THR A 218 -29.02 -4.55 -17.40
CA THR A 218 -28.67 -5.63 -16.47
C THR A 218 -27.16 -5.74 -16.26
N SER A 219 -26.36 -5.62 -17.32
CA SER A 219 -24.89 -5.53 -17.21
C SER A 219 -24.46 -4.33 -16.35
N LEU A 220 -25.07 -3.16 -16.57
CA LEU A 220 -24.73 -1.91 -15.90
C LEU A 220 -25.18 -1.92 -14.43
N VAL A 221 -26.33 -2.54 -14.13
CA VAL A 221 -26.80 -2.79 -12.76
C VAL A 221 -25.91 -3.80 -12.04
N LEU A 222 -25.51 -4.91 -12.68
CA LEU A 222 -24.57 -5.87 -12.08
C LEU A 222 -23.20 -5.24 -11.82
N THR A 223 -22.73 -4.42 -12.76
CA THR A 223 -21.48 -3.66 -12.62
C THR A 223 -21.59 -2.67 -11.47
N ALA A 224 -22.66 -1.88 -11.42
CA ALA A 224 -22.90 -0.91 -10.35
C ALA A 224 -23.06 -1.60 -8.99
N LEU A 225 -23.79 -2.73 -8.93
CA LEU A 225 -24.00 -3.52 -7.72
C LEU A 225 -22.69 -4.06 -7.13
N LEU A 226 -21.69 -4.36 -7.96
CA LEU A 226 -20.36 -4.78 -7.50
C LEU A 226 -19.44 -3.59 -7.23
N VAL A 227 -19.30 -2.67 -8.18
CA VAL A 227 -18.31 -1.59 -8.14
C VAL A 227 -18.67 -0.52 -7.10
N VAL A 228 -19.95 -0.17 -6.94
CA VAL A 228 -20.37 0.92 -6.05
C VAL A 228 -20.13 0.59 -4.56
N PRO A 229 -20.56 -0.56 -4.01
CA PRO A 229 -20.33 -0.85 -2.59
C PRO A 229 -18.85 -1.13 -2.28
N LEU A 230 -18.12 -1.80 -3.17
CA LEU A 230 -16.68 -2.07 -2.99
C LEU A 230 -15.85 -0.78 -3.16
N GLY A 231 -16.15 0.04 -4.16
CA GLY A 231 -15.52 1.34 -4.38
C GLY A 231 -15.82 2.34 -3.26
N GLY A 232 -17.09 2.45 -2.85
CA GLY A 232 -17.49 3.32 -1.73
C GLY A 232 -16.88 2.89 -0.39
N SER A 233 -16.66 1.59 -0.18
CA SER A 233 -15.92 1.10 0.98
C SER A 233 -14.44 1.47 0.91
N PHE A 234 -13.81 1.33 -0.27
CA PHE A 234 -12.44 1.78 -0.50
C PHE A 234 -12.24 3.28 -0.25
N PHE A 235 -13.08 4.14 -0.81
CA PHE A 235 -12.97 5.60 -0.61
C PHE A 235 -13.08 5.99 0.86
N ARG A 236 -14.02 5.39 1.60
CA ARG A 236 -14.18 5.61 3.04
C ARG A 236 -12.93 5.23 3.85
N LEU A 237 -12.17 4.25 3.38
CA LEU A 237 -11.00 3.71 4.07
C LEU A 237 -9.72 4.45 3.68
N LEU A 238 -9.60 4.86 2.43
CA LEU A 238 -8.62 5.85 2.00
C LEU A 238 -8.75 7.14 2.80
N ASP A 239 -9.98 7.62 3.00
CA ASP A 239 -10.21 8.81 3.81
C ASP A 239 -9.80 8.60 5.27
N ARG A 240 -9.98 7.40 5.82
CA ARG A 240 -9.48 7.06 7.16
C ARG A 240 -7.96 7.01 7.21
N SER A 241 -7.32 6.29 6.30
CA SER A 241 -5.84 6.17 6.25
C SER A 241 -5.18 7.54 6.02
N ARG A 242 -5.71 8.37 5.12
CA ARG A 242 -5.23 9.75 4.91
C ARG A 242 -5.38 10.60 6.16
N ARG A 243 -6.46 10.44 6.93
CA ARG A 243 -6.65 11.15 8.20
C ARG A 243 -5.65 10.68 9.25
N GLU A 244 -5.38 9.38 9.33
CA GLU A 244 -4.40 8.79 10.25
C GLU A 244 -2.97 9.24 9.94
N THR A 245 -2.54 9.19 8.68
CA THR A 245 -1.20 9.65 8.28
C THR A 245 -1.03 11.15 8.50
N LYS A 246 -2.06 11.96 8.21
CA LYS A 246 -2.04 13.41 8.50
C LYS A 246 -1.98 13.68 10.00
N ALA A 247 -2.71 12.92 10.81
CA ALA A 247 -2.68 13.04 12.26
C ALA A 247 -1.28 12.73 12.82
N GLN A 248 -0.62 11.68 12.34
CA GLN A 248 0.74 11.31 12.75
C GLN A 248 1.79 12.35 12.32
N GLN A 249 1.71 12.85 11.08
CA GLN A 249 2.62 13.91 10.61
C GLN A 249 2.43 15.21 11.41
N LEU A 250 1.18 15.56 11.72
CA LEU A 250 0.86 16.74 12.50
C LEU A 250 1.32 16.59 13.95
N GLU A 251 1.19 15.40 14.53
CA GLU A 251 1.71 15.08 15.86
C GLU A 251 3.23 15.23 15.93
N ALA A 252 3.97 14.70 14.95
CA ALA A 252 5.43 14.85 14.88
C ALA A 252 5.88 16.32 14.73
N VAL A 253 5.16 17.11 13.93
CA VAL A 253 5.44 18.55 13.77
C VAL A 253 5.13 19.32 15.05
N ILE A 254 4.04 19.00 15.74
CA ILE A 254 3.66 19.60 17.02
C ILE A 254 4.69 19.24 18.10
N GLU A 255 5.11 17.97 18.16
CA GLU A 255 6.15 17.51 19.09
C GLU A 255 7.49 18.22 18.85
N GLN A 256 7.94 18.29 17.60
CA GLN A 256 9.17 18.99 17.26
C GLN A 256 9.11 20.46 17.67
N ARG A 257 7.99 21.15 17.38
CA ARG A 257 7.82 22.56 17.78
C ARG A 257 7.71 22.76 19.28
N LEU A 258 7.06 21.83 19.99
CA LEU A 258 6.97 21.89 21.45
C LEU A 258 8.35 21.72 22.09
N ARG A 259 9.18 20.81 21.57
CA ARG A 259 10.58 20.65 21.99
C ARG A 259 11.45 21.85 21.63
N SER A 260 11.28 22.47 20.46
CA SER A 260 12.18 23.53 19.98
C SER A 260 11.79 24.94 20.40
N SER A 261 10.51 25.21 20.68
CA SER A 261 9.98 26.57 20.82
C SER A 261 9.33 26.85 22.18
N THR A 262 9.34 25.89 23.10
CA THR A 262 8.73 26.07 24.44
C THR A 262 9.78 25.96 25.53
N ILE A 263 10.07 27.08 26.20
CA ILE A 263 11.05 27.18 27.30
C ILE A 263 10.71 26.19 28.44
N THR A 264 9.41 25.97 28.71
CA THR A 264 8.91 25.10 29.80
C THR A 264 8.87 23.61 29.49
N LEU A 265 9.01 23.18 28.23
CA LEU A 265 8.88 21.77 27.82
C LEU A 265 10.10 21.24 27.04
N GLY A 266 10.97 22.13 26.55
CA GLY A 266 12.22 21.77 25.90
C GLY A 266 13.46 22.54 26.37
N GLY A 267 13.31 23.52 27.27
CA GLY A 267 14.40 24.33 27.80
C GLY A 267 14.79 24.06 29.26
N ASP A 268 13.94 23.38 30.02
CA ASP A 268 14.18 23.10 31.45
C ASP A 268 14.75 21.68 31.62
N PRO A 269 16.00 21.52 32.11
CA PRO A 269 16.58 20.19 32.35
C PRO A 269 15.84 19.38 33.42
N ALA A 270 14.96 19.99 34.22
CA ALA A 270 14.12 19.30 35.19
C ALA A 270 12.89 18.62 34.56
N ILE A 271 12.57 18.90 33.28
CA ILE A 271 11.36 18.45 32.58
C ILE A 271 11.77 17.77 31.26
N ASP A 272 11.65 16.44 31.21
CA ASP A 272 11.90 15.65 30.01
C ASP A 272 10.57 15.25 29.34
N LEU A 273 10.36 15.69 28.09
CA LEU A 273 9.16 15.36 27.32
C LEU A 273 9.29 13.94 26.73
N VAL A 274 8.58 12.99 27.33
CA VAL A 274 8.58 11.56 26.93
C VAL A 274 7.81 11.33 25.64
N GLY A 275 6.75 12.11 25.42
CA GLY A 275 5.97 12.02 24.20
C GLY A 275 4.62 12.72 24.28
N ILE A 276 4.00 12.87 23.12
CA ILE A 276 2.72 13.55 22.96
C ILE A 276 1.71 12.54 22.39
N SER A 277 0.46 12.65 22.82
CA SER A 277 -0.67 11.95 22.21
C SER A 277 -1.80 12.94 21.95
N ILE A 278 -2.34 12.98 20.74
CA ILE A 278 -3.45 13.89 20.38
C ILE A 278 -4.76 13.11 20.17
N ASP A 279 -5.78 13.45 20.95
CA ASP A 279 -7.14 12.93 20.80
C ASP A 279 -7.96 13.86 19.88
N TRP A 280 -8.01 13.49 18.60
CA TRP A 280 -8.72 14.20 17.53
C TRP A 280 -10.24 14.00 17.55
N GLN A 281 -10.78 13.14 18.41
CA GLN A 281 -12.23 12.90 18.49
C GLN A 281 -12.97 13.97 19.29
N LYS A 282 -12.23 14.76 20.08
CA LYS A 282 -12.77 15.88 20.84
C LYS A 282 -12.68 17.17 20.03
N ASN A 283 -13.68 18.04 20.18
CA ASN A 283 -13.65 19.39 19.61
C ASN A 283 -13.75 20.41 20.76
N PRO A 284 -12.67 21.15 21.08
CA PRO A 284 -11.36 21.15 20.42
C PRO A 284 -10.53 19.87 20.72
N PRO A 285 -9.61 19.47 19.82
CA PRO A 285 -8.72 18.32 20.02
C PRO A 285 -7.93 18.44 21.32
N LEU A 286 -7.78 17.32 22.03
CA LEU A 286 -7.10 17.26 23.33
C LEU A 286 -5.69 16.72 23.16
N ILE A 287 -4.69 17.57 23.37
CA ILE A 287 -3.27 17.20 23.39
C ILE A 287 -2.91 16.76 24.81
N ARG A 288 -2.43 15.52 24.96
CA ARG A 288 -1.83 15.03 26.20
C ARG A 288 -0.32 14.96 26.03
N ALA A 289 0.40 15.83 26.72
CA ALA A 289 1.85 15.78 26.80
C ALA A 289 2.27 14.99 28.04
N ARG A 290 3.08 13.95 27.87
CA ARG A 290 3.66 13.18 28.98
C ARG A 290 5.06 13.69 29.25
N VAL A 291 5.25 14.22 30.46
CA VAL A 291 6.53 14.76 30.92
C VAL A 291 7.03 13.96 32.12
N ARG A 292 8.33 13.69 32.13
CA ARG A 292 9.07 13.25 33.31
C ARG A 292 9.62 14.48 34.00
N VAL A 293 9.39 14.55 35.31
CA VAL A 293 9.76 15.72 36.11
C VAL A 293 10.59 15.28 37.30
N THR A 294 11.62 16.06 37.60
CA THR A 294 12.45 15.87 38.79
C THR A 294 11.83 16.56 40.00
N ASP A 295 11.09 17.64 39.78
CA ASP A 295 10.29 18.34 40.80
C ASP A 295 8.78 18.08 40.57
N PRO A 296 8.06 17.44 41.51
CA PRO A 296 6.62 17.18 41.40
C PRO A 296 5.74 18.45 41.26
N ALA A 297 6.23 19.60 41.72
CA ALA A 297 5.48 20.86 41.71
C ALA A 297 5.43 21.53 40.33
N VAL A 298 6.28 21.10 39.38
CA VAL A 298 6.43 21.69 38.04
C VAL A 298 6.05 20.66 36.96
N PRO A 299 5.46 21.06 35.81
CA PRO A 299 4.89 22.37 35.51
C PRO A 299 3.55 22.64 36.22
N SER A 300 3.36 23.90 36.63
CA SER A 300 2.14 24.41 37.24
C SER A 300 1.02 24.63 36.21
N SER A 301 -0.24 24.66 36.66
CA SER A 301 -1.40 24.91 35.78
C SER A 301 -1.29 26.22 34.97
N ASN A 302 -0.68 27.26 35.55
CA ASN A 302 -0.48 28.54 34.88
C ASN A 302 0.58 28.47 33.77
N GLN A 303 1.65 27.70 33.99
CA GLN A 303 2.66 27.43 32.96
C GLN A 303 2.06 26.63 31.80
N VAL A 304 1.23 25.62 32.09
CA VAL A 304 0.53 24.85 31.06
C VAL A 304 -0.45 25.73 30.27
N ALA A 305 -1.17 26.64 30.94
CA ALA A 305 -2.06 27.59 30.29
C ALA A 305 -1.30 28.56 29.36
N ALA A 306 -0.16 29.11 29.81
CA ALA A 306 0.67 29.99 29.00
C ALA A 306 1.20 29.29 27.72
N VAL A 307 1.58 28.02 27.82
CA VAL A 307 1.98 27.21 26.66
C VAL A 307 0.80 26.99 25.71
N GLN A 308 -0.38 26.67 26.25
CA GLN A 308 -1.59 26.51 25.44
C GLN A 308 -1.94 27.79 24.68
N ASP A 309 -1.87 28.94 25.34
CA ASP A 309 -2.22 30.24 24.75
C ASP A 309 -1.19 30.68 23.71
N PHE A 310 0.10 30.44 23.95
CA PHE A 310 1.18 30.72 23.00
C PHE A 310 0.97 29.98 21.67
N ILE A 311 0.61 28.70 21.73
CA ILE A 311 0.46 27.89 20.51
C ILE A 311 -0.87 28.21 19.81
N ASN A 312 -1.96 28.38 20.57
CA ASN A 312 -3.26 28.76 19.99
C ASN A 312 -3.23 30.13 19.30
N THR A 313 -2.37 31.06 19.75
CA THR A 313 -2.22 32.40 19.16
C THR A 313 -1.32 32.38 17.92
N ASN A 314 -0.23 31.61 17.95
CA ASN A 314 0.78 31.60 16.89
C ASN A 314 0.56 30.55 15.79
N GLN A 315 -0.41 29.64 15.93
CA GLN A 315 -0.74 28.59 14.95
C GLN A 315 -2.22 28.60 14.57
N ALA A 316 -2.65 29.58 13.78
CA ALA A 316 -3.94 29.48 13.07
C ALA A 316 -3.80 28.40 11.96
N PRO A 317 -4.68 27.39 11.89
CA PRO A 317 -6.10 27.43 12.29
C PRO A 317 -6.55 26.43 13.37
N LEU A 318 -5.65 25.79 14.14
CA LEU A 318 -6.00 24.68 15.04
C LEU A 318 -6.07 25.12 16.51
N ARG A 319 -7.28 25.26 17.06
CA ARG A 319 -7.49 25.44 18.51
C ARG A 319 -7.46 24.08 19.20
N PHE A 320 -6.69 23.95 20.27
CA PHE A 320 -6.62 22.70 21.04
C PHE A 320 -6.60 22.95 22.55
N ARG A 321 -6.87 21.88 23.32
CA ARG A 321 -6.73 21.86 24.77
C ARG A 321 -5.49 21.07 25.15
N LEU A 322 -4.60 21.65 25.93
CA LEU A 322 -3.38 21.00 26.41
C LEU A 322 -3.59 20.45 27.82
N VAL A 323 -3.22 19.19 28.02
CA VAL A 323 -3.16 18.54 29.34
C VAL A 323 -1.77 17.93 29.49
N VAL A 324 -1.14 18.19 30.63
CA VAL A 324 0.19 17.66 30.94
C VAL A 324 0.06 16.57 31.99
N GLN A 325 0.48 15.37 31.63
CA GLN A 325 0.62 14.25 32.56
C GLN A 325 2.07 14.21 33.06
N ARG A 326 2.23 14.37 34.38
CA ARG A 326 3.52 14.38 35.06
C ARG A 326 3.85 12.99 35.58
N THR A 327 5.10 12.56 35.40
CA THR A 327 5.66 11.36 36.01
C THR A 327 6.90 11.78 36.80
N ALA A 328 6.86 11.67 38.13
CA ALA A 328 8.02 11.99 38.96
C ALA A 328 9.12 10.93 38.76
N VAL A 329 10.38 11.36 38.71
CA VAL A 329 11.54 10.47 38.59
C VAL A 329 12.53 10.80 39.70
N ASP A 330 12.84 9.81 40.53
CA ASP A 330 13.88 9.93 41.56
C ASP A 330 15.25 9.59 40.97
N LEU A 331 16.20 10.51 41.09
CA LEU A 331 17.59 10.33 40.68
C LEU A 331 18.41 9.87 41.89
N ILE A 332 18.98 8.67 41.84
CA ILE A 332 19.85 8.12 42.89
C ILE A 332 21.28 8.07 42.34
N GLY A 333 22.20 8.80 42.99
CA GLY A 333 23.62 8.79 42.68
C GLY A 333 24.46 8.21 43.83
N PRO A 334 25.70 7.79 43.58
CA PRO A 334 26.61 7.35 44.64
C PRO A 334 26.99 8.54 45.56
N GLU A 335 27.03 8.32 46.88
CA GLU A 335 27.45 9.34 47.87
C GLU A 335 28.96 9.62 47.87
N THR A 336 29.73 8.86 47.08
CA THR A 336 31.19 8.96 47.02
C THR A 336 31.63 10.07 46.06
N ALA A 337 32.61 10.88 46.49
CA ALA A 337 33.24 11.87 45.64
C ALA A 337 33.83 11.21 44.37
N PRO A 338 33.73 11.86 43.19
CA PRO A 338 34.34 11.34 41.97
C PRO A 338 35.85 11.17 42.15
N ASN A 339 36.43 10.11 41.56
CA ASN A 339 37.87 9.86 41.59
C ASN A 339 38.65 11.13 41.15
N PRO A 340 39.77 11.48 41.82
CA PRO A 340 40.52 12.69 41.49
C PRO A 340 40.99 12.70 40.02
N PRO A 341 41.02 13.86 39.35
CA PRO A 341 41.31 13.96 37.93
C PRO A 341 42.81 13.83 37.68
N GLU A 342 43.28 12.61 37.44
CA GLU A 342 44.57 12.40 36.77
C GLU A 342 44.30 12.07 35.31
N LEU A 343 43.83 13.09 34.57
CA LEU A 343 43.89 13.07 33.11
C LEU A 343 45.26 13.64 32.73
N GLU A 344 46.22 12.74 32.60
CA GLU A 344 47.51 12.98 31.97
C GLU A 344 47.24 13.59 30.59
N VAL A 345 47.42 14.91 30.47
CA VAL A 345 47.26 15.63 29.21
C VAL A 345 48.37 15.14 28.29
N LEU A 346 48.03 14.21 27.38
CA LEU A 346 48.93 13.79 26.32
C LEU A 346 49.44 15.04 25.59
N PRO A 347 50.76 15.27 25.51
CA PRO A 347 51.29 16.48 24.89
C PRO A 347 50.86 16.53 23.42
N ALA A 348 50.39 17.70 23.00
CA ALA A 348 49.92 17.94 21.65
C ALA A 348 50.98 17.50 20.63
N GLN A 349 50.64 16.53 19.78
CA GLN A 349 51.46 16.14 18.65
C GLN A 349 51.64 17.36 17.75
N GLU A 350 52.85 17.92 17.68
CA GLU A 350 53.19 18.96 16.72
C GLU A 350 52.87 18.46 15.30
N ALA A 351 51.94 19.15 14.65
CA ALA A 351 51.55 18.88 13.28
C ALA A 351 52.78 19.02 12.37
N ARG A 352 53.22 17.91 11.75
CA ARG A 352 54.22 17.97 10.67
C ARG A 352 53.68 18.88 9.55
N PRO A 353 54.45 19.85 9.05
CA PRO A 353 54.05 20.61 7.87
C PRO A 353 53.87 19.66 6.67
N LEU A 354 52.76 19.81 5.96
CA LEU A 354 52.50 19.13 4.69
C LEU A 354 53.57 19.55 3.66
N PRO A 355 54.10 18.62 2.83
CA PRO A 355 55.07 18.98 1.81
C PRO A 355 54.42 19.90 0.76
N GLN A 356 55.06 21.03 0.48
CA GLN A 356 54.65 21.95 -0.59
C GLN A 356 54.85 21.26 -1.94
N GLY A 357 53.74 21.12 -2.68
CA GLY A 357 53.73 20.51 -4.02
C GLY A 357 54.54 21.32 -5.02
N GLU A 358 55.31 20.58 -5.83
CA GLU A 358 56.14 21.07 -6.92
C GLU A 358 55.34 21.87 -7.94
N ALA A 359 55.96 22.94 -8.44
CA ALA A 359 55.43 23.83 -9.45
C ALA A 359 55.19 23.09 -10.78
N GLN A 360 53.94 23.14 -11.26
CA GLN A 360 53.59 22.68 -12.60
C GLN A 360 53.73 23.87 -13.56
N GLU A 361 54.79 23.84 -14.37
CA GLU A 361 55.04 24.77 -15.48
C GLU A 361 53.92 24.66 -16.53
N THR A 362 53.17 25.75 -16.74
CA THR A 362 52.28 25.93 -17.89
C THR A 362 52.99 26.80 -18.93
N GLY A 363 53.74 26.16 -19.83
CA GLY A 363 54.20 26.75 -21.08
C GLY A 363 53.10 26.70 -22.13
N ALA A 364 52.45 27.84 -22.39
CA ALA A 364 51.56 28.03 -23.53
C ALA A 364 52.36 28.61 -24.70
N SER A 365 52.53 27.82 -25.77
CA SER A 365 53.09 28.25 -27.05
C SER A 365 52.01 28.89 -27.94
N GLU A 366 52.32 30.06 -28.47
CA GLU A 366 51.57 30.80 -29.50
C GLU A 366 51.33 29.97 -30.79
N PRO A 367 50.27 30.29 -31.57
CA PRO A 367 50.15 29.89 -32.96
C PRO A 367 50.57 31.03 -33.91
N ASP A 368 51.44 30.75 -34.87
CA ASP A 368 51.52 31.55 -36.10
C ASP A 368 51.96 30.66 -37.28
N THR A 369 51.31 30.90 -38.42
CA THR A 369 51.39 30.26 -39.77
C THR A 369 50.52 29.04 -40.08
#